data_AF-A0A7J5BGJ5-F1
#
_entry.id   AF-A0A7J5BGJ5-F1
#
_cell.length_a   1.000
_cell.length_b   1.000
_cell.length_c   1.000
_cell.angle_alpha   90.00
_cell.angle_beta   90.00
_cell.angle_gamma   90.00
#
_symmetry.space_group_name_H-M   'P 1'
#
loop_
_entity.id
_entity.type
_entity.pdbx_description
1 polymer ?
#
loop_
_entity_poly.entity_id
_entity_poly.type
_entity_poly.pdbx_seq_one_letter_code
_entity_poly.pdbx_strand_id
1 'polypeptide(L)'
;MSEHIRGKDIGITPGKGTPGSFAEKLQSTPEVSLAPHALNVSKTAQQQRAKALADSSRSVGAAAASTSLDPSDTRGIKRWWSGSFISAEHEAAGAGFEKMPDDYTPGQTSGRALSGNRRTHRMKYEGAGVTLRMPSATAIRRYSATHGHRTFDVPVSATINGRQVSSWVRVTEHEPRVWSTKALGFAPNDQVGLKLAEAANAVLESRRPRTALSSVRSLMNRRRQRAKQMGVPLKPLSQRRSFISEAGYDKARGVLAMRMGGSVYGYKVSEQTASQILNARSPGERYNAIIKGRARRAKVELDPVTGRVFDPDQTKRRFGVRQQDRAGVKPVNILDRDAAIS
;
A
#
# COMPACT_ATOMS: atom_id res chain seq x y z
N MET A 1 31.25 45.46 -33.70
CA MET A 1 30.38 46.03 -32.64
C MET A 1 29.00 45.45 -32.85
N SER A 2 28.65 44.42 -32.08
CA SER A 2 27.41 43.65 -32.30
C SER A 2 26.45 43.90 -31.14
N GLU A 3 25.28 44.44 -31.47
CA GLU A 3 24.16 44.65 -30.56
C GLU A 3 23.66 43.30 -30.02
N HIS A 4 23.56 43.21 -28.70
CA HIS A 4 22.86 42.16 -27.98
C HIS A 4 21.55 42.75 -27.44
N ILE A 5 20.43 42.31 -27.99
CA ILE A 5 19.10 42.54 -27.44
C ILE A 5 18.99 41.73 -26.14
N ARG A 6 19.00 42.44 -25.00
CA ARG A 6 18.74 41.92 -23.66
C ARG A 6 17.24 41.68 -23.46
N GLY A 7 16.94 40.57 -22.79
CA GLY A 7 15.86 40.45 -21.81
C GLY A 7 14.44 40.59 -22.33
N LYS A 8 13.83 39.47 -22.73
CA LYS A 8 12.37 39.33 -22.64
C LYS A 8 12.03 38.84 -21.24
N ASP A 9 11.39 39.71 -20.47
CA ASP A 9 10.70 39.42 -19.22
C ASP A 9 9.81 38.17 -19.39
N ILE A 10 10.13 37.13 -18.62
CA ILE A 10 9.19 36.04 -18.34
C ILE A 10 8.69 36.33 -16.93
N GLY A 11 7.52 36.95 -16.84
CA GLY A 11 6.92 37.40 -15.58
C GLY A 11 6.80 36.28 -14.55
N ILE A 12 7.71 36.26 -13.59
CA ILE A 12 7.57 35.52 -12.33
C ILE A 12 7.67 36.56 -11.21
N THR A 13 6.51 37.01 -10.74
CA THR A 13 6.42 37.82 -9.53
C THR A 13 6.85 36.94 -8.34
N PRO A 14 7.83 37.36 -7.52
CA PRO A 14 8.28 36.59 -6.38
C PRO A 14 7.22 36.62 -5.26
N GLY A 15 6.52 35.50 -5.07
CA GLY A 15 5.67 35.30 -3.90
C GLY A 15 6.50 35.10 -2.64
N LYS A 16 6.41 36.04 -1.70
CA LYS A 16 6.89 35.91 -0.32
C LYS A 16 6.15 34.75 0.38
N GLY A 17 6.88 33.73 0.85
CA GLY A 17 6.32 32.62 1.62
C GLY A 17 7.40 31.72 2.23
N THR A 18 7.20 31.39 3.50
CA THR A 18 8.05 30.67 4.46
C THR A 18 8.72 29.38 3.93
N PRO A 19 9.95 29.02 4.39
CA PRO A 19 10.55 27.72 4.08
C PRO A 19 9.65 26.60 4.63
N GLY A 20 9.01 25.83 3.74
CA GLY A 20 8.15 24.71 4.13
C GLY A 20 6.75 24.67 3.53
N SER A 21 6.34 25.64 2.70
CA SER A 21 5.10 25.54 1.92
C SER A 21 5.39 25.10 0.47
N PHE A 22 4.87 23.93 0.09
CA PHE A 22 4.85 23.50 -1.30
C PHE A 22 3.85 24.35 -2.09
N ALA A 23 4.29 24.88 -3.23
CA ALA A 23 3.39 25.41 -4.24
C ALA A 23 2.33 24.35 -4.59
N GLU A 24 1.07 24.77 -4.74
CA GLU A 24 0.01 23.90 -5.26
C GLU A 24 0.42 23.37 -6.64
N LYS A 25 0.88 22.12 -6.69
CA LYS A 25 1.05 21.42 -7.95
C LYS A 25 -0.33 20.98 -8.41
N LEU A 26 -1.00 21.83 -9.17
CA LEU A 26 -1.97 21.38 -10.17
C LEU A 26 -1.24 20.36 -11.04
N GLN A 27 -1.64 19.09 -10.94
CA GLN A 27 -1.07 18.00 -11.74
C GLN A 27 -1.44 18.25 -13.22
N SER A 28 -0.65 19.06 -13.93
CA SER A 28 -0.66 19.06 -15.39
C SER A 28 0.09 17.83 -15.89
N THR A 29 -0.67 16.98 -16.59
CA THR A 29 -0.27 15.97 -17.58
C THR A 29 0.86 15.00 -17.20
N PRO A 30 0.64 13.67 -17.23
CA PRO A 30 1.74 12.73 -17.09
C PRO A 30 2.69 12.84 -18.30
N GLU A 31 3.83 13.51 -18.14
CA GLU A 31 5.00 13.31 -19.00
C GLU A 31 5.60 11.92 -18.73
N VAL A 32 4.83 10.89 -19.05
CA VAL A 32 5.28 9.49 -19.04
C VAL A 32 5.97 9.27 -20.38
N SER A 33 7.29 9.45 -20.41
CA SER A 33 8.11 9.05 -21.56
C SER A 33 8.04 7.53 -21.74
N LEU A 34 7.44 7.07 -22.85
CA LEU A 34 7.21 5.66 -23.22
C LEU A 34 8.46 4.95 -23.82
N ALA A 35 9.67 5.34 -23.42
CA ALA A 35 10.93 4.74 -23.89
C ALA A 35 11.08 3.25 -23.47
N PRO A 36 11.99 2.43 -24.03
CA PRO A 36 12.09 1.00 -23.70
C PRO A 36 12.15 0.71 -22.18
N HIS A 37 11.06 0.14 -21.65
CA HIS A 37 10.85 -0.02 -20.21
C HIS A 37 11.51 -1.29 -19.65
N ALA A 38 11.82 -1.28 -18.35
CA ALA A 38 12.34 -2.44 -17.61
C ALA A 38 11.35 -3.62 -17.48
N LEU A 39 10.09 -3.40 -17.80
CA LEU A 39 9.02 -4.35 -17.58
C LEU A 39 8.82 -5.20 -18.83
N ASN A 40 8.78 -6.52 -18.65
CA ASN A 40 8.37 -7.46 -19.68
C ASN A 40 6.84 -7.46 -19.74
N VAL A 41 6.29 -6.39 -20.30
CA VAL A 41 4.86 -6.27 -20.65
C VAL A 41 4.75 -6.27 -22.17
N SER A 42 3.73 -6.94 -22.70
CA SER A 42 3.48 -6.91 -24.14
C SER A 42 3.26 -5.47 -24.63
N LYS A 43 3.62 -5.19 -25.89
CA LYS A 43 3.37 -3.87 -26.50
C LYS A 43 1.91 -3.44 -26.36
N THR A 44 0.98 -4.38 -26.52
CA THR A 44 -0.46 -4.16 -26.34
C THR A 44 -0.80 -3.75 -24.91
N ALA A 45 -0.24 -4.42 -23.89
CA ALA A 45 -0.48 -4.06 -22.48
C ALA A 45 0.11 -2.68 -22.14
N GLN A 46 1.27 -2.33 -22.70
CA GLN A 46 1.85 -0.99 -22.55
C GLN A 46 0.98 0.09 -23.19
N GLN A 47 0.46 -0.15 -24.40
CA GLN A 47 -0.43 0.79 -25.11
C GLN A 47 -1.77 0.97 -24.40
N GLN A 48 -2.40 -0.13 -23.94
CA GLN A 48 -3.63 -0.07 -23.15
C GLN A 48 -3.44 0.74 -21.87
N ARG A 49 -2.31 0.53 -21.19
CA ARG A 49 -1.98 1.27 -19.99
C ARG A 49 -1.68 2.74 -20.26
N ALA A 50 -0.95 3.07 -21.33
CA ALA A 50 -0.72 4.44 -21.75
C ALA A 50 -2.04 5.17 -22.07
N LYS A 51 -2.97 4.49 -22.78
CA LYS A 51 -4.32 5.02 -23.04
C LYS A 51 -5.10 5.25 -21.75
N ALA A 52 -5.00 4.33 -20.78
CA ALA A 52 -5.65 4.50 -19.48
C ALA A 52 -5.05 5.66 -18.68
N LEU A 53 -3.73 5.87 -18.73
CA LEU A 53 -3.05 6.98 -18.05
C LEU A 53 -3.30 8.35 -18.72
N ALA A 54 -3.61 8.37 -20.01
CA ALA A 54 -4.00 9.58 -20.72
C ALA A 54 -5.40 10.09 -20.32
N ASP A 55 -6.26 9.19 -19.82
CA ASP A 55 -7.57 9.54 -19.28
C ASP A 55 -7.47 9.87 -17.79
N SER A 56 -7.17 11.14 -17.49
CA SER A 56 -7.03 11.64 -16.11
C SER A 56 -8.32 11.61 -15.28
N SER A 57 -9.47 11.31 -15.91
CA SER A 57 -10.75 11.15 -15.23
C SER A 57 -10.93 9.77 -14.59
N ARG A 58 -10.06 8.80 -14.91
CA ARG A 58 -10.16 7.42 -14.44
C ARG A 58 -8.99 7.02 -13.57
N SER A 59 -9.31 6.22 -12.54
CA SER A 59 -8.29 5.55 -11.74
C SER A 59 -7.73 4.33 -12.48
N VAL A 60 -6.41 4.23 -12.53
CA VAL A 60 -5.63 3.14 -13.10
C VAL A 60 -4.92 2.40 -11.97
N GLY A 61 -5.30 1.14 -11.75
CA GLY A 61 -4.65 0.31 -10.73
C GLY A 61 -3.15 0.10 -10.99
N ALA A 62 -2.38 -0.11 -9.92
CA ALA A 62 -1.00 -0.59 -10.04
C ALA A 62 -0.95 -1.94 -10.75
N ALA A 63 0.14 -2.18 -11.48
CA ALA A 63 0.41 -3.45 -12.14
C ALA A 63 1.71 -4.07 -11.59
N ALA A 64 1.66 -5.34 -11.20
CA ALA A 64 2.88 -6.13 -11.04
C ALA A 64 3.23 -6.72 -12.41
N ALA A 65 4.50 -6.66 -12.78
CA ALA A 65 4.96 -7.20 -14.05
C ALA A 65 6.24 -8.02 -13.85
N SER A 66 6.44 -9.02 -14.70
CA SER A 66 7.75 -9.63 -14.85
C SER A 66 8.75 -8.60 -15.35
N THR A 67 10.01 -8.73 -14.96
CA THR A 67 11.09 -7.83 -15.39
C THR A 67 12.31 -8.65 -15.79
N SER A 68 13.10 -8.12 -16.72
CA SER A 68 14.43 -8.63 -17.07
C SER A 68 15.54 -7.97 -16.23
N LEU A 69 15.20 -7.01 -15.37
CA LEU A 69 16.15 -6.40 -14.47
C LEU A 69 16.35 -7.29 -13.24
N ASP A 70 17.55 -7.85 -13.14
CA ASP A 70 17.94 -8.60 -11.95
C ASP A 70 18.00 -7.66 -10.72
N PRO A 71 17.20 -7.92 -9.67
CA PRO A 71 17.24 -7.14 -8.43
C PRO A 71 18.57 -7.29 -7.68
N SER A 72 19.41 -8.27 -8.02
CA SER A 72 20.76 -8.37 -7.48
C SER A 72 21.66 -7.21 -7.95
N ASP A 73 21.36 -6.65 -9.13
CA ASP A 73 22.21 -5.71 -9.86
C ASP A 73 21.74 -4.25 -9.73
N THR A 74 22.67 -3.32 -9.96
CA THR A 74 22.43 -1.87 -10.05
C THR A 74 22.28 -1.36 -11.50
N ARG A 75 22.70 -2.15 -12.51
CA ARG A 75 22.52 -1.83 -13.93
C ARG A 75 21.05 -1.57 -14.27
N GLY A 76 20.81 -0.71 -15.26
CA GLY A 76 19.45 -0.37 -15.70
C GLY A 76 18.65 0.49 -14.73
N ILE A 77 19.28 1.17 -13.77
CA ILE A 77 18.62 2.01 -12.76
C ILE A 77 17.63 3.04 -13.33
N LYS A 78 17.95 3.68 -14.46
CA LYS A 78 17.03 4.61 -15.14
C LYS A 78 15.76 3.87 -15.58
N ARG A 79 15.93 2.73 -16.28
CA ARG A 79 14.82 1.89 -16.75
C ARG A 79 13.96 1.38 -15.59
N TRP A 80 14.58 1.04 -14.45
CA TRP A 80 13.87 0.59 -13.26
C TRP A 80 12.92 1.66 -12.71
N TRP A 81 13.42 2.89 -12.55
CA TRP A 81 12.60 4.01 -12.04
C TRP A 81 11.50 4.38 -13.02
N SER A 82 11.84 4.60 -14.30
CA SER A 82 10.84 4.91 -15.34
C SER A 82 9.78 3.82 -15.45
N GLY A 83 10.20 2.55 -15.48
CA GLY A 83 9.29 1.40 -15.53
C GLY A 83 8.38 1.32 -14.30
N SER A 84 8.90 1.63 -13.11
CA SER A 84 8.10 1.63 -11.89
C SER A 84 6.99 2.68 -11.93
N PHE A 85 7.28 3.93 -12.33
CA PHE A 85 6.23 4.98 -12.40
C PHE A 85 5.11 4.64 -13.38
N ILE A 86 5.44 3.94 -14.46
CA ILE A 86 4.43 3.43 -15.40
C ILE A 86 3.54 2.42 -14.71
N SER A 87 4.09 1.47 -13.96
CA SER A 87 3.31 0.42 -13.29
C SER A 87 2.64 0.83 -11.97
N ALA A 88 2.77 2.10 -11.57
CA ALA A 88 2.19 2.62 -10.33
C ALA A 88 0.66 2.75 -10.38
N GLU A 89 -0.01 2.81 -9.24
CA GLU A 89 -1.43 3.16 -9.16
C GLU A 89 -1.61 4.65 -9.45
N HIS A 90 -2.53 5.05 -10.30
CA HIS A 90 -2.84 6.46 -10.58
C HIS A 90 -4.33 6.65 -10.34
N GLU A 91 -4.70 7.35 -9.29
CA GLU A 91 -6.12 7.67 -9.03
C GLU A 91 -6.54 8.88 -9.87
N ALA A 92 -7.85 9.00 -10.13
CA ALA A 92 -8.44 10.25 -10.59
C ALA A 92 -8.11 11.38 -9.59
N ALA A 93 -7.92 12.59 -10.10
CA ALA A 93 -7.30 13.74 -9.43
C ALA A 93 -7.49 13.81 -7.89
N GLY A 94 -6.39 13.84 -7.15
CA GLY A 94 -6.35 14.21 -5.72
C GLY A 94 -6.56 13.09 -4.69
N ALA A 95 -6.97 11.88 -5.09
CA ALA A 95 -7.35 10.80 -4.16
C ALA A 95 -6.30 9.68 -3.98
N GLY A 96 -5.14 9.78 -4.64
CA GLY A 96 -4.12 8.73 -4.67
C GLY A 96 -3.17 8.70 -3.47
N PHE A 97 -2.60 7.53 -3.22
CA PHE A 97 -1.46 7.42 -2.31
C PHE A 97 -0.23 8.05 -2.94
N GLU A 98 0.53 8.75 -2.10
CA GLU A 98 1.79 9.36 -2.48
C GLU A 98 2.78 8.29 -2.95
N LYS A 99 3.61 8.62 -3.94
CA LYS A 99 4.62 7.70 -4.47
C LYS A 99 5.99 8.22 -4.10
N MET A 100 6.82 7.38 -3.49
CA MET A 100 8.19 7.75 -3.19
C MET A 100 8.93 8.10 -4.50
N PRO A 101 9.49 9.33 -4.63
CA PRO A 101 10.04 9.79 -5.89
C PRO A 101 11.46 9.25 -6.15
N ASP A 102 11.94 9.36 -7.40
CA ASP A 102 13.31 8.97 -7.81
C ASP A 102 14.38 9.92 -7.25
N ASP A 103 14.02 11.05 -6.63
CA ASP A 103 14.95 12.10 -6.21
C ASP A 103 14.85 12.51 -4.75
N TYR A 104 14.20 11.69 -3.91
CA TYR A 104 14.21 11.88 -2.47
C TYR A 104 15.63 11.69 -1.91
N THR A 105 16.40 12.77 -1.86
CA THR A 105 17.74 12.84 -1.29
C THR A 105 17.91 14.13 -0.48
N PRO A 106 18.62 14.08 0.66
CA PRO A 106 18.93 15.28 1.42
C PRO A 106 19.76 16.26 0.57
N GLY A 107 19.37 17.54 0.56
CA GLY A 107 20.07 18.63 -0.11
C GLY A 107 19.69 18.88 -1.57
N GLN A 108 18.82 18.05 -2.19
CA GLN A 108 18.31 18.22 -3.56
C GLN A 108 19.36 18.72 -4.58
N THR A 109 20.57 18.17 -4.48
CA THR A 109 21.66 18.58 -5.38
C THR A 109 21.40 18.06 -6.78
N SER A 110 22.01 18.69 -7.78
CA SER A 110 21.92 18.25 -9.18
C SER A 110 22.38 16.79 -9.34
N GLY A 111 21.75 16.05 -10.24
CA GLY A 111 22.03 14.64 -10.41
C GLY A 111 21.31 13.97 -11.57
N ARG A 112 21.15 12.64 -11.44
CA ARG A 112 20.71 11.75 -12.53
C ARG A 112 19.29 11.19 -12.33
N ALA A 113 18.52 11.72 -11.39
CA ALA A 113 17.11 11.38 -11.23
C ALA A 113 16.28 11.90 -12.42
N LEU A 114 15.04 11.42 -12.54
CA LEU A 114 14.13 11.85 -13.61
C LEU A 114 13.86 13.37 -13.60
N SER A 115 13.89 14.01 -12.42
CA SER A 115 13.75 15.45 -12.23
C SER A 115 15.04 16.25 -12.44
N GLY A 116 16.18 15.60 -12.73
CA GLY A 116 17.50 16.26 -12.80
C GLY A 116 18.21 16.41 -11.45
N ASN A 117 17.60 15.95 -10.36
CA ASN A 117 18.18 15.96 -9.01
C ASN A 117 18.98 14.68 -8.70
N ARG A 118 19.62 14.62 -7.53
CA ARG A 118 20.30 13.42 -7.04
C ARG A 118 19.30 12.30 -6.78
N ARG A 119 19.60 11.14 -7.35
CA ARG A 119 18.74 9.95 -7.31
C ARG A 119 18.68 9.32 -5.92
N THR A 120 17.47 8.92 -5.51
CA THR A 120 17.23 8.10 -4.31
C THR A 120 18.01 6.80 -4.39
N HIS A 121 18.83 6.57 -3.37
CA HIS A 121 19.65 5.38 -3.27
C HIS A 121 18.78 4.13 -3.07
N ARG A 122 19.01 3.09 -3.89
CA ARG A 122 18.36 1.78 -3.81
C ARG A 122 19.32 0.74 -3.27
N MET A 123 18.81 -0.18 -2.46
CA MET A 123 19.62 -1.22 -1.81
C MET A 123 19.06 -2.61 -2.09
N LYS A 124 19.96 -3.60 -2.20
CA LYS A 124 19.64 -5.02 -2.23
C LYS A 124 19.48 -5.55 -0.81
N TYR A 125 18.49 -6.39 -0.60
CA TYR A 125 18.26 -7.21 0.59
C TYR A 125 18.05 -8.64 0.13
N GLU A 126 18.64 -9.61 0.83
CA GLU A 126 18.62 -11.00 0.37
C GLU A 126 18.54 -11.98 1.54
N GLY A 127 17.79 -13.06 1.34
CA GLY A 127 17.57 -14.12 2.31
C GLY A 127 16.13 -14.64 2.27
N ALA A 128 15.86 -15.71 3.02
CA ALA A 128 14.54 -16.35 3.07
C ALA A 128 13.95 -16.71 1.68
N GLY A 129 14.81 -17.02 0.69
CA GLY A 129 14.42 -17.32 -0.69
C GLY A 129 13.94 -16.12 -1.51
N VAL A 130 14.28 -14.90 -1.07
CA VAL A 130 13.92 -13.64 -1.74
C VAL A 130 15.16 -12.76 -1.92
N THR A 131 15.34 -12.24 -3.13
CA THR A 131 16.25 -11.11 -3.41
C THR A 131 15.40 -9.90 -3.71
N LEU A 132 15.42 -8.89 -2.84
CA LEU A 132 14.62 -7.67 -2.93
C LEU A 132 15.51 -6.46 -3.20
N ARG A 133 15.12 -5.61 -4.14
CA ARG A 133 15.70 -4.29 -4.35
C ARG A 133 14.62 -3.21 -4.28
N MET A 134 14.85 -2.21 -3.45
CA MET A 134 13.95 -1.08 -3.22
C MET A 134 14.76 0.15 -2.78
N PRO A 135 14.18 1.36 -2.73
CA PRO A 135 14.79 2.49 -2.02
C PRO A 135 15.29 2.04 -0.64
N SER A 136 16.43 2.59 -0.21
CA SER A 136 17.02 2.13 1.05
C SER A 136 16.04 2.29 2.22
N ALA A 137 16.04 1.36 3.19
CA ALA A 137 15.13 1.41 4.33
C ALA A 137 15.28 2.74 5.10
N THR A 138 16.51 3.27 5.15
CA THR A 138 16.79 4.59 5.70
C THR A 138 16.08 5.71 4.93
N ALA A 139 16.10 5.69 3.60
CA ALA A 139 15.40 6.66 2.78
C ALA A 139 13.88 6.55 2.97
N ILE A 140 13.32 5.33 3.01
CA ILE A 140 11.88 5.09 3.21
C ILE A 140 11.43 5.59 4.60
N ARG A 141 12.17 5.27 5.66
CA ARG A 141 11.87 5.73 7.02
C ARG A 141 11.95 7.25 7.13
N ARG A 142 12.96 7.87 6.52
CA ARG A 142 13.07 9.33 6.48
C ARG A 142 11.90 9.95 5.71
N TYR A 143 11.52 9.35 4.59
CA TYR A 143 10.37 9.79 3.79
C TYR A 143 9.10 9.79 4.63
N SER A 144 8.84 8.69 5.33
CA SER A 144 7.74 8.58 6.29
C SER A 144 7.76 9.72 7.32
N ALA A 145 8.89 9.93 8.01
CA ALA A 145 9.02 10.97 9.01
C ALA A 145 8.79 12.39 8.46
N THR A 146 9.30 12.71 7.27
CA THR A 146 9.12 14.05 6.67
C THR A 146 7.70 14.28 6.13
N HIS A 147 6.94 13.23 5.86
CA HIS A 147 5.56 13.30 5.36
C HIS A 147 4.53 12.91 6.44
N GLY A 148 4.88 13.08 7.71
CA GLY A 148 3.96 12.90 8.84
C GLY A 148 3.45 11.47 9.01
N HIS A 149 4.29 10.47 8.70
CA HIS A 149 3.98 9.04 8.79
C HIS A 149 2.73 8.60 8.00
N ARG A 150 2.40 9.33 6.93
CA ARG A 150 1.30 8.99 6.02
C ARG A 150 1.58 7.67 5.29
N THR A 151 0.52 7.08 4.74
CA THR A 151 0.63 5.92 3.84
C THR A 151 1.11 6.36 2.47
N PHE A 152 2.10 5.67 1.92
CA PHE A 152 2.67 5.93 0.59
C PHE A 152 3.12 4.64 -0.09
N ASP A 153 3.38 4.71 -1.39
CA ASP A 153 3.80 3.58 -2.22
C ASP A 153 5.30 3.66 -2.50
N VAL A 154 5.98 2.52 -2.37
CA VAL A 154 7.43 2.37 -2.60
C VAL A 154 7.65 1.41 -3.78
N PRO A 155 8.47 1.78 -4.78
CA PRO A 155 8.76 0.88 -5.89
C PRO A 155 9.73 -0.21 -5.46
N VAL A 156 9.49 -1.44 -5.92
CA VAL A 156 10.28 -2.62 -5.58
C VAL A 156 10.49 -3.52 -6.80
N SER A 157 11.61 -4.21 -6.83
CA SER A 157 11.82 -5.38 -7.69
C SER A 157 12.34 -6.54 -6.87
N ALA A 158 11.90 -7.75 -7.16
CA ALA A 158 12.34 -8.93 -6.42
C ALA A 158 12.46 -10.18 -7.28
N THR A 159 13.35 -11.08 -6.87
CA THR A 159 13.40 -12.47 -7.33
C THR A 159 12.79 -13.32 -6.23
N ILE A 160 11.68 -13.99 -6.53
CA ILE A 160 10.95 -14.84 -5.59
C ILE A 160 10.69 -16.18 -6.29
N ASN A 161 11.20 -17.27 -5.72
CA ASN A 161 11.13 -18.60 -6.33
C ASN A 161 11.65 -18.61 -7.80
N GLY A 162 12.75 -17.90 -8.07
CA GLY A 162 13.33 -17.78 -9.42
C GLY A 162 12.61 -16.80 -10.36
N ARG A 163 11.41 -16.31 -10.01
CA ARG A 163 10.68 -15.33 -10.82
C ARG A 163 11.08 -13.89 -10.46
N GLN A 164 11.56 -13.15 -11.46
CA GLN A 164 11.82 -11.71 -11.34
C GLN A 164 10.53 -10.91 -11.56
N VAL A 165 10.19 -10.07 -10.57
CA VAL A 165 9.00 -9.22 -10.58
C VAL A 165 9.36 -7.78 -10.23
N SER A 166 8.61 -6.84 -10.80
CA SER A 166 8.64 -5.41 -10.46
C SER A 166 7.23 -4.97 -10.10
N SER A 167 7.09 -4.23 -9.01
CA SER A 167 5.80 -3.81 -8.44
C SER A 167 5.99 -2.63 -7.49
N TRP A 168 4.90 -2.16 -6.89
CA TRP A 168 4.89 -1.22 -5.78
C TRP A 168 4.46 -1.91 -4.50
N VAL A 169 4.99 -1.46 -3.37
CA VAL A 169 4.52 -1.85 -2.04
C VAL A 169 3.97 -0.62 -1.36
N ARG A 170 2.69 -0.65 -1.02
CA ARG A 170 2.05 0.32 -0.13
C ARG A 170 2.54 0.11 1.29
N VAL A 171 3.04 1.15 1.93
CA VAL A 171 3.61 1.12 3.26
C VAL A 171 2.97 2.16 4.17
N THR A 172 2.84 1.81 5.45
CA THR A 172 2.48 2.75 6.51
C THR A 172 3.38 2.46 7.70
N GLU A 173 4.00 3.50 8.26
CA GLU A 173 4.71 3.44 9.54
C GLU A 173 3.76 3.82 10.66
N HIS A 174 3.72 2.99 11.71
CA HIS A 174 2.74 3.16 12.79
C HIS A 174 3.45 3.64 14.06
N GLU A 175 4.63 3.10 14.29
CA GLU A 175 5.59 3.49 15.32
C GLU A 175 6.99 3.24 14.75
N PRO A 176 8.07 3.73 15.40
CA PRO A 176 9.42 3.41 14.98
C PRO A 176 9.62 1.90 14.82
N ARG A 177 9.89 1.48 13.58
CA ARG A 177 10.07 0.06 13.20
C ARG A 177 8.83 -0.83 13.34
N VAL A 178 7.65 -0.24 13.44
CA VAL A 178 6.37 -0.96 13.31
C VAL A 178 5.76 -0.56 11.99
N TRP A 179 5.80 -1.48 11.03
CA TRP A 179 5.42 -1.22 9.65
C TRP A 179 4.39 -2.19 9.16
N SER A 180 3.69 -1.75 8.14
CA SER A 180 2.52 -2.42 7.65
C SER A 180 2.47 -2.21 6.14
N THR A 181 2.39 -3.31 5.40
CA THR A 181 2.83 -3.36 3.99
C THR A 181 1.93 -4.23 3.13
N LYS A 182 1.69 -3.81 1.88
CA LYS A 182 0.93 -4.55 0.87
C LYS A 182 1.55 -4.39 -0.51
N ALA A 183 1.82 -5.49 -1.19
CA ALA A 183 2.23 -5.47 -2.59
C ALA A 183 1.03 -5.14 -3.49
N LEU A 184 1.25 -4.31 -4.51
CA LEU A 184 0.22 -3.81 -5.40
C LEU A 184 0.29 -4.49 -6.78
N GLY A 185 -0.84 -4.56 -7.47
CA GLY A 185 -0.92 -5.14 -8.82
C GLY A 185 -0.75 -6.67 -8.88
N PHE A 186 -0.87 -7.36 -7.76
CA PHE A 186 -0.98 -8.82 -7.69
C PHE A 186 -2.44 -9.22 -7.44
N ALA A 187 -2.82 -10.40 -7.92
CA ALA A 187 -4.09 -11.01 -7.52
C ALA A 187 -4.13 -11.20 -5.98
N PRO A 188 -5.32 -11.17 -5.38
CA PRO A 188 -5.45 -11.51 -3.97
C PRO A 188 -4.83 -12.88 -3.67
N ASN A 189 -4.12 -12.99 -2.53
CA ASN A 189 -3.41 -14.20 -2.09
C ASN A 189 -2.33 -14.75 -3.02
N ASP A 190 -1.93 -14.00 -4.06
CA ASP A 190 -0.78 -14.35 -4.87
C ASP A 190 0.46 -14.53 -3.97
N GLN A 191 1.03 -15.73 -3.97
CA GLN A 191 2.14 -16.09 -3.09
C GLN A 191 3.36 -15.20 -3.28
N VAL A 192 3.60 -14.71 -4.51
CA VAL A 192 4.69 -13.80 -4.82
C VAL A 192 4.41 -12.44 -4.20
N GLY A 193 3.20 -11.90 -4.38
CA GLY A 193 2.77 -10.64 -3.77
C GLY A 193 2.82 -10.67 -2.23
N LEU A 194 2.38 -11.77 -1.61
CA LEU A 194 2.42 -11.96 -0.16
C LEU A 194 3.85 -12.02 0.37
N LYS A 195 4.75 -12.77 -0.29
CA LYS A 195 6.18 -12.86 0.05
C LYS A 195 6.88 -11.52 -0.13
N LEU A 196 6.57 -10.80 -1.21
CA LEU A 196 7.13 -9.48 -1.50
C LEU A 196 6.78 -8.45 -0.43
N ALA A 197 5.49 -8.37 -0.07
CA ALA A 197 5.02 -7.48 0.99
C ALA A 197 5.70 -7.80 2.34
N GLU A 198 5.80 -9.09 2.67
CA GLU A 198 6.44 -9.53 3.92
C GLU A 198 7.95 -9.27 3.94
N ALA A 199 8.63 -9.43 2.81
CA ALA A 199 10.06 -9.14 2.69
C ALA A 199 10.33 -7.64 2.89
N ALA A 200 9.54 -6.77 2.24
CA ALA A 200 9.62 -5.33 2.46
C ALA A 200 9.36 -4.98 3.93
N ASN A 201 8.34 -5.60 4.55
CA ASN A 201 8.04 -5.41 5.96
C ASN A 201 9.23 -5.77 6.87
N ALA A 202 9.79 -6.97 6.70
CA ALA A 202 10.90 -7.45 7.50
C ALA A 202 12.12 -6.51 7.44
N VAL A 203 12.41 -5.98 6.26
CA VAL A 203 13.47 -4.98 6.07
C VAL A 203 13.16 -3.67 6.79
N LEU A 204 11.92 -3.17 6.67
CA LEU A 204 11.49 -1.91 7.30
C LEU A 204 11.38 -1.98 8.83
N GLU A 205 11.08 -3.14 9.40
CA GLU A 205 11.05 -3.35 10.87
C GLU A 205 12.44 -3.64 11.46
N SER A 206 13.42 -4.06 10.66
CA SER A 206 14.73 -4.49 11.19
C SER A 206 15.61 -3.34 11.67
N ARG A 207 16.29 -3.53 12.81
CA ARG A 207 17.38 -2.63 13.25
C ARG A 207 18.59 -2.68 12.32
N ARG A 208 18.81 -3.81 11.66
CA ARG A 208 19.90 -4.07 10.70
C ARG A 208 19.29 -4.47 9.35
N PRO A 209 18.83 -3.50 8.52
CA PRO A 209 18.09 -3.80 7.29
C PRO A 209 18.82 -4.72 6.32
N ARG A 210 20.15 -4.58 6.19
CA ARG A 210 20.99 -5.37 5.27
C ARG A 210 20.89 -6.88 5.50
N THR A 211 20.77 -7.31 6.75
CA THR A 211 20.70 -8.74 7.14
C THR A 211 19.28 -9.15 7.56
N ALA A 212 18.27 -8.31 7.29
CA ALA A 212 16.91 -8.53 7.75
C ALA A 212 16.26 -9.76 7.13
N LEU A 213 16.56 -10.06 5.86
CA LEU A 213 15.99 -11.22 5.18
C LEU A 213 16.78 -12.49 5.47
N SER A 214 18.11 -12.39 5.63
CA SER A 214 18.95 -13.54 5.97
C SER A 214 18.66 -14.09 7.37
N SER A 215 18.19 -13.24 8.30
CA SER A 215 17.80 -13.66 9.65
C SER A 215 16.38 -14.24 9.74
N VAL A 216 15.59 -14.17 8.66
CA VAL A 216 14.22 -14.70 8.64
C VAL A 216 14.23 -16.15 8.16
N ARG A 217 13.80 -17.07 9.03
CA ARG A 217 13.66 -18.50 8.68
C ARG A 217 12.56 -18.73 7.64
N SER A 218 11.41 -18.06 7.79
CA SER A 218 10.29 -18.17 6.84
C SER A 218 9.42 -16.91 6.88
N LEU A 219 9.33 -16.23 5.73
CA LEU A 219 8.46 -15.06 5.55
C LEU A 219 6.99 -15.44 5.78
N MET A 220 6.54 -16.62 5.31
CA MET A 220 5.14 -17.02 5.48
C MET A 220 4.78 -17.29 6.95
N ASN A 221 5.70 -17.86 7.74
CA ASN A 221 5.46 -18.02 9.17
C ASN A 221 5.40 -16.66 9.89
N ARG A 222 6.30 -15.73 9.53
CA ARG A 222 6.27 -14.35 10.05
C ARG A 222 4.95 -13.66 9.72
N ARG A 223 4.47 -13.82 8.48
CA ARG A 223 3.17 -13.30 8.05
C ARG A 223 2.01 -13.88 8.86
N ARG A 224 1.99 -15.21 9.08
CA ARG A 224 0.96 -15.87 9.91
C ARG A 224 0.98 -15.37 11.35
N GLN A 225 2.17 -15.24 11.95
CA GLN A 225 2.33 -14.68 13.30
C GLN A 225 1.83 -13.24 13.36
N ARG A 226 2.15 -12.41 12.35
CA ARG A 226 1.62 -11.05 12.26
C ARG A 226 0.11 -11.04 12.07
N ALA A 227 -0.45 -11.92 11.22
CA ALA A 227 -1.89 -12.01 11.02
C ALA A 227 -2.64 -12.35 12.32
N LYS A 228 -2.03 -13.15 13.22
CA LYS A 228 -2.57 -13.41 14.57
C LYS A 228 -2.50 -12.18 15.48
N GLN A 229 -1.57 -11.26 15.24
CA GLN A 229 -1.45 -9.98 15.95
C GLN A 229 -2.30 -8.86 15.33
N MET A 230 -2.71 -9.02 14.07
CA MET A 230 -3.41 -8.02 13.24
C MET A 230 -4.90 -8.35 13.18
N GLY A 231 -5.61 -8.21 14.30
CA GLY A 231 -7.08 -8.27 14.33
C GLY A 231 -7.74 -9.48 13.66
N VAL A 232 -9.03 -9.36 13.38
CA VAL A 232 -9.90 -10.42 12.89
C VAL A 232 -10.38 -10.13 11.48
N PRO A 233 -10.32 -11.09 10.55
CA PRO A 233 -10.92 -10.91 9.23
C PRO A 233 -12.45 -10.86 9.34
N LEU A 234 -13.08 -9.92 8.64
CA LEU A 234 -14.52 -9.91 8.46
C LEU A 234 -14.90 -10.78 7.26
N LYS A 235 -15.92 -11.62 7.43
CA LYS A 235 -16.49 -12.43 6.36
C LYS A 235 -17.78 -11.77 5.84
N PRO A 236 -17.98 -11.69 4.52
CA PRO A 236 -19.22 -11.20 3.95
C PRO A 236 -20.42 -12.03 4.40
N LEU A 237 -21.48 -11.33 4.76
CA LEU A 237 -22.82 -11.89 4.99
C LEU A 237 -23.81 -11.43 3.90
N SER A 238 -23.31 -10.77 2.85
CA SER A 238 -24.05 -10.05 1.80
C SER A 238 -25.04 -10.91 1.00
N GLN A 239 -24.90 -12.23 1.00
CA GLN A 239 -25.89 -13.14 0.41
C GLN A 239 -27.16 -13.32 1.27
N ARG A 240 -27.20 -12.72 2.45
CA ARG A 240 -28.29 -12.85 3.43
C ARG A 240 -28.99 -11.51 3.56
N ARG A 241 -30.34 -11.50 3.55
CA ARG A 241 -31.16 -10.27 3.71
C ARG A 241 -30.89 -9.64 5.08
N SER A 242 -29.88 -8.78 5.17
CA SER A 242 -29.47 -8.13 6.41
C SER A 242 -28.78 -6.80 6.14
N PHE A 243 -28.96 -5.85 7.05
CA PHE A 243 -28.19 -4.60 7.09
C PHE A 243 -26.74 -4.82 7.57
N ILE A 244 -26.41 -6.04 8.02
CA ILE A 244 -25.05 -6.45 8.39
C ILE A 244 -24.38 -7.03 7.16
N SER A 245 -23.42 -6.27 6.62
CA SER A 245 -22.72 -6.61 5.38
C SER A 245 -21.59 -7.62 5.58
N GLU A 246 -20.86 -7.53 6.70
CA GLU A 246 -19.72 -8.40 7.00
C GLU A 246 -19.64 -8.63 8.52
N ALA A 247 -19.13 -9.78 8.95
CA ALA A 247 -18.92 -10.09 10.37
C ALA A 247 -17.74 -11.04 10.61
N GLY A 248 -17.08 -10.91 11.74
CA GLY A 248 -15.96 -11.76 12.16
C GLY A 248 -15.84 -11.82 13.67
N TYR A 249 -15.33 -12.92 14.20
CA TYR A 249 -15.22 -13.13 15.65
C TYR A 249 -13.76 -13.26 16.12
N ASP A 250 -13.41 -12.45 17.12
CA ASP A 250 -12.17 -12.57 17.88
C ASP A 250 -12.37 -13.48 19.07
N LYS A 251 -11.94 -14.74 18.94
CA LYS A 251 -12.01 -15.72 20.02
C LYS A 251 -11.14 -15.35 21.21
N ALA A 252 -9.97 -14.74 20.99
CA ALA A 252 -9.06 -14.36 22.07
C ALA A 252 -9.64 -13.22 22.92
N ARG A 253 -10.36 -12.28 22.30
CA ARG A 253 -10.96 -11.12 22.99
C ARG A 253 -12.43 -11.29 23.33
N GLY A 254 -13.10 -12.33 22.84
CA GLY A 254 -14.55 -12.48 22.93
C GLY A 254 -15.30 -11.34 22.24
N VAL A 255 -14.83 -10.89 21.07
CA VAL A 255 -15.38 -9.72 20.37
C VAL A 255 -15.94 -10.13 19.01
N LEU A 256 -17.23 -9.92 18.79
CA LEU A 256 -17.85 -9.96 17.47
C LEU A 256 -17.74 -8.59 16.81
N ALA A 257 -17.03 -8.52 15.68
CA ALA A 257 -16.97 -7.35 14.83
C ALA A 257 -17.96 -7.49 13.67
N MET A 258 -18.72 -6.44 13.39
CA MET A 258 -19.74 -6.40 12.34
C MET A 258 -19.67 -5.08 11.58
N ARG A 259 -19.89 -5.15 10.25
CA ARG A 259 -19.96 -3.98 9.38
C ARG A 259 -21.39 -3.67 9.01
N MET A 260 -21.84 -2.47 9.37
CA MET A 260 -23.21 -1.98 9.19
C MET A 260 -23.15 -0.55 8.66
N GLY A 261 -23.84 -0.25 7.55
CA GLY A 261 -23.87 1.11 6.99
C GLY A 261 -22.48 1.69 6.70
N GLY A 262 -21.53 0.87 6.25
CA GLY A 262 -20.15 1.29 5.96
C GLY A 262 -19.20 1.36 7.16
N SER A 263 -19.72 1.41 8.39
CA SER A 263 -18.94 1.47 9.62
C SER A 263 -18.76 0.09 10.27
N VAL A 264 -17.67 -0.09 11.00
CA VAL A 264 -17.38 -1.31 11.77
C VAL A 264 -17.70 -1.09 13.25
N TYR A 265 -18.36 -2.08 13.85
CA TYR A 265 -18.81 -2.08 15.23
C TYR A 265 -18.38 -3.36 15.93
N GLY A 266 -17.93 -3.23 17.18
CA GLY A 266 -17.51 -4.35 18.02
C GLY A 266 -18.44 -4.55 19.20
N TYR A 267 -18.70 -5.82 19.55
CA TYR A 267 -19.52 -6.21 20.69
C TYR A 267 -18.85 -7.36 21.45
N LYS A 268 -18.82 -7.25 22.78
CA LYS A 268 -18.36 -8.33 23.65
C LYS A 268 -19.46 -9.39 23.74
N VAL A 269 -19.19 -10.58 23.22
CA VAL A 269 -20.13 -11.71 23.17
C VAL A 269 -19.39 -13.04 23.31
N SER A 270 -20.09 -14.06 23.81
CA SER A 270 -19.56 -15.42 23.85
C SER A 270 -19.40 -15.99 22.43
N GLU A 271 -18.59 -17.05 22.30
CA GLU A 271 -18.37 -17.74 21.02
C GLU A 271 -19.67 -18.34 20.48
N GLN A 272 -20.55 -18.81 21.38
CA GLN A 272 -21.86 -19.34 21.03
C GLN A 272 -22.76 -18.24 20.43
N THR A 273 -22.84 -17.07 21.09
CA THR A 273 -23.61 -15.92 20.58
C THR A 273 -23.05 -15.42 19.25
N ALA A 274 -21.72 -15.36 19.09
CA ALA A 274 -21.09 -15.00 17.83
C ALA A 274 -21.44 -16.01 16.71
N SER A 275 -21.40 -17.30 17.02
CA SER A 275 -21.74 -18.37 16.06
C SER A 275 -23.20 -18.30 15.63
N GLN A 276 -24.12 -17.96 16.54
CA GLN A 276 -25.53 -17.76 16.21
C GLN A 276 -25.74 -16.62 15.19
N ILE A 277 -24.92 -15.57 15.23
CA ILE A 277 -24.99 -14.48 14.25
C ILE A 277 -24.32 -14.88 12.94
N LEU A 278 -23.10 -15.41 13.00
CA LEU A 278 -22.31 -15.77 11.83
C LEU A 278 -22.99 -16.84 10.96
N ASN A 279 -23.76 -17.73 11.59
CA ASN A 279 -24.45 -18.83 10.90
C ASN A 279 -25.95 -18.58 10.67
N ALA A 280 -26.53 -17.49 11.18
CA ALA A 280 -27.94 -17.19 10.99
C ALA A 280 -28.28 -16.91 9.51
N ARG A 281 -29.43 -17.41 9.06
CA ARG A 281 -30.04 -17.04 7.77
C ARG A 281 -30.43 -15.56 7.71
N SER A 282 -30.87 -15.00 8.84
CA SER A 282 -31.12 -13.56 9.03
C SER A 282 -30.23 -13.02 10.17
N PRO A 283 -28.96 -12.66 9.87
CA PRO A 283 -28.05 -12.11 10.88
C PRO A 283 -28.58 -10.85 11.56
N GLY A 284 -29.38 -10.05 10.83
CA GLY A 284 -29.95 -8.79 11.33
C GLY A 284 -31.02 -9.02 12.40
N GLU A 285 -31.92 -9.98 12.17
CA GLU A 285 -32.92 -10.38 13.16
C GLU A 285 -32.26 -10.95 14.41
N ARG A 286 -31.28 -11.84 14.25
CA ARG A 286 -30.55 -12.36 15.41
C ARG A 286 -29.80 -11.25 16.13
N TYR A 287 -29.12 -10.35 15.42
CA TYR A 287 -28.49 -9.20 16.06
C TYR A 287 -29.48 -8.38 16.88
N ASN A 288 -30.66 -8.07 16.34
CA ASN A 288 -31.71 -7.34 17.05
C ASN A 288 -32.21 -8.12 18.27
N ALA A 289 -32.31 -9.45 18.16
CA ALA A 289 -32.84 -10.32 19.19
C ALA A 289 -31.86 -10.65 20.31
N ILE A 290 -30.53 -10.59 20.12
CA ILE A 290 -29.55 -11.01 21.15
C ILE A 290 -28.42 -10.02 21.43
N ILE A 291 -28.15 -9.05 20.55
CA ILE A 291 -27.03 -8.11 20.70
C ILE A 291 -27.50 -6.67 20.90
N LYS A 292 -28.47 -6.21 20.10
CA LYS A 292 -28.94 -4.81 20.14
C LYS A 292 -29.46 -4.45 21.54
N GLY A 293 -28.86 -3.43 22.14
CA GLY A 293 -29.23 -2.93 23.47
C GLY A 293 -28.80 -3.83 24.65
N ARG A 294 -28.22 -5.01 24.40
CA ARG A 294 -27.86 -5.97 25.47
C ARG A 294 -26.36 -6.23 25.58
N ALA A 295 -25.64 -6.28 24.47
CA ALA A 295 -24.22 -6.56 24.48
C ALA A 295 -23.38 -5.28 24.70
N ARG A 296 -22.35 -5.37 25.55
CA ARG A 296 -21.40 -4.28 25.78
C ARG A 296 -20.60 -4.01 24.49
N ARG A 297 -20.44 -2.73 24.14
CA ARG A 297 -19.60 -2.30 23.01
C ARG A 297 -18.14 -2.62 23.27
N ALA A 298 -17.45 -3.06 22.22
CA ALA A 298 -16.00 -3.17 22.16
C ALA A 298 -15.45 -2.17 21.16
N LYS A 299 -14.33 -1.52 21.50
CA LYS A 299 -13.65 -0.63 20.58
C LYS A 299 -12.99 -1.46 19.48
N VAL A 300 -13.25 -1.08 18.24
CA VAL A 300 -12.71 -1.76 17.06
C VAL A 300 -12.49 -0.76 15.94
N GLU A 301 -11.48 -1.00 15.11
CA GLU A 301 -11.20 -0.24 13.90
C GLU A 301 -10.92 -1.19 12.73
N LEU A 302 -11.25 -0.74 11.52
CA LEU A 302 -10.93 -1.46 10.29
C LEU A 302 -9.57 -0.99 9.78
N ASP A 303 -8.70 -1.94 9.52
CA ASP A 303 -7.45 -1.72 8.83
C ASP A 303 -7.69 -1.48 7.33
N PRO A 304 -7.42 -0.29 6.77
CA PRO A 304 -7.64 0.01 5.35
C PRO A 304 -6.78 -0.80 4.38
N VAL A 305 -5.67 -1.38 4.83
CA VAL A 305 -4.74 -2.11 3.95
C VAL A 305 -5.01 -3.61 4.01
N THR A 306 -5.22 -4.18 5.20
CA THR A 306 -5.47 -5.61 5.37
C THR A 306 -6.94 -5.99 5.39
N GLY A 307 -7.85 -5.02 5.61
CA GLY A 307 -9.29 -5.26 5.75
C GLY A 307 -9.67 -6.00 7.04
N ARG A 308 -8.74 -6.12 8.00
CA ARG A 308 -8.97 -6.81 9.28
C ARG A 308 -9.40 -5.82 10.35
N VAL A 309 -10.21 -6.29 11.29
CA VAL A 309 -10.72 -5.49 12.38
C VAL A 309 -9.90 -5.73 13.64
N PHE A 310 -9.30 -4.67 14.18
CA PHE A 310 -8.40 -4.76 15.32
C PHE A 310 -8.89 -3.91 16.49
N ASP A 311 -8.33 -4.16 17.67
CA ASP A 311 -8.50 -3.27 18.83
C ASP A 311 -7.51 -2.11 18.73
N PRO A 312 -7.94 -0.85 18.58
CA PRO A 312 -7.00 0.26 18.46
C PRO A 312 -6.22 0.56 19.74
N ASP A 313 -6.65 0.04 20.89
CA ASP A 313 -5.98 0.24 22.18
C ASP A 313 -4.97 -0.89 22.47
N GLN A 314 -5.18 -2.09 21.92
CA GLN A 314 -4.24 -3.22 22.08
C GLN A 314 -3.33 -3.46 20.88
N THR A 315 -3.72 -2.96 19.69
CA THR A 315 -2.99 -3.19 18.45
C THR A 315 -2.25 -1.92 18.06
N LYS A 316 -0.94 -1.90 18.30
CA LYS A 316 -0.03 -0.81 17.90
C LYS A 316 0.08 -0.62 16.39
N ARG A 317 -0.48 -1.55 15.61
CA ARG A 317 -0.41 -1.55 14.14
C ARG A 317 -1.70 -0.94 13.53
N ARG A 318 -1.78 0.39 13.45
CA ARG A 318 -2.85 1.17 12.80
C ARG A 318 -2.49 1.58 11.36
N PHE A 319 -3.18 1.08 10.35
CA PHE A 319 -3.04 1.67 9.02
C PHE A 319 -3.86 2.96 8.95
N GLY A 320 -3.21 4.07 8.62
CA GLY A 320 -3.82 5.39 8.58
C GLY A 320 -4.98 5.45 7.59
N VAL A 321 -6.18 5.71 8.13
CA VAL A 321 -7.32 6.25 7.38
C VAL A 321 -7.24 7.76 7.62
N ARG A 322 -7.13 8.60 6.57
CA ARG A 322 -7.41 10.02 6.80
C ARG A 322 -8.87 10.09 7.24
N GLN A 323 -9.22 10.94 8.20
CA GLN A 323 -10.62 11.17 8.57
C GLN A 323 -11.52 11.47 7.35
N GLN A 324 -10.94 12.00 6.27
CA GLN A 324 -11.59 12.33 4.99
C GLN A 324 -11.83 11.12 4.06
N ASP A 325 -11.15 9.98 4.25
CA ASP A 325 -11.26 8.79 3.37
C ASP A 325 -12.42 7.84 3.76
N ARG A 326 -13.13 8.13 4.87
CA ARG A 326 -14.25 7.31 5.37
C ARG A 326 -15.44 7.23 4.40
N ALA A 327 -15.52 8.11 3.40
CA ALA A 327 -16.68 8.23 2.52
C ALA A 327 -16.60 7.41 1.21
N GLY A 328 -15.44 6.86 0.81
CA GLY A 328 -15.20 6.54 -0.61
C GLY A 328 -15.08 5.07 -1.05
N VAL A 329 -14.84 4.09 -0.18
CA VAL A 329 -14.40 2.76 -0.64
C VAL A 329 -15.58 1.80 -0.87
N LYS A 330 -16.00 1.61 -2.14
CA LYS A 330 -16.95 0.55 -2.56
C LYS A 330 -16.23 -0.79 -2.87
N PRO A 331 -16.79 -1.97 -2.52
CA PRO A 331 -15.98 -3.17 -2.26
C PRO A 331 -16.28 -4.37 -3.17
N VAL A 332 -16.47 -4.19 -4.48
CA VAL A 332 -16.83 -5.32 -5.36
C VAL A 332 -15.71 -6.38 -5.50
N ASN A 333 -14.46 -6.07 -5.17
CA ASN A 333 -13.29 -6.94 -5.44
C ASN A 333 -12.77 -7.79 -4.24
N ILE A 334 -13.62 -8.16 -3.27
CA ILE A 334 -13.19 -8.86 -2.04
C ILE A 334 -13.67 -10.32 -1.97
N LEU A 335 -14.73 -10.71 -2.69
CA LEU A 335 -15.38 -12.02 -2.53
C LEU A 335 -14.61 -13.20 -3.13
N ASP A 336 -13.82 -12.98 -4.19
CA ASP A 336 -12.99 -14.05 -4.79
C ASP A 336 -11.76 -14.40 -3.93
N ARG A 337 -11.60 -13.77 -2.75
CA ARG A 337 -10.40 -13.88 -1.91
C ARG A 337 -10.37 -15.10 -0.99
N ASP A 338 -11.52 -15.64 -0.55
CA ASP A 338 -11.55 -16.59 0.58
C ASP A 338 -11.93 -18.03 0.23
N ALA A 339 -12.36 -18.32 -1.01
CA ALA A 339 -12.63 -19.70 -1.44
C ALA A 339 -11.35 -20.54 -1.67
N ALA A 340 -10.16 -19.91 -1.70
CA ALA A 340 -8.88 -20.53 -2.04
C ALA A 340 -7.93 -20.75 -0.84
N ILE A 341 -8.44 -20.63 0.40
CA ILE A 341 -7.67 -20.85 1.65
C ILE A 341 -8.17 -22.11 2.40
N SER A 342 -9.12 -22.87 1.85
CA SER A 342 -9.49 -24.20 2.34
C SER A 342 -8.68 -25.28 1.65
#